data_AF-A0A6P0RDK2-F1
#
_entry.id   AF-A0A6P0RDK2-F1
#
_cell.length_a   1.000
_cell.length_b   1.000
_cell.length_c   1.000
_cell.angle_alpha   90.00
_cell.angle_beta   90.00
_cell.angle_gamma   90.00
#
_symmetry.space_group_name_H-M   'P 1'
#
loop_
_entity.id
_entity.type
_entity.pdbx_description
1 polymer ?
#
loop_
_entity_poly.entity_id
_entity_poly.type
_entity_poly.pdbx_seq_one_letter_code
_entity_poly.pdbx_strand_id
1 'polypeptide(L)'
;MLIYEFYERSLEIQDLIKRLKKESLPVIVAGDFNMSEQSQDYYYLKQVLTDSFRVSGIGFGLTWPAGWRLDFLIPNSTWKLDYPLFRIDYIWYSNHWVSMSVEILKTTGSDHLPLVAELVLIK
;
A
#
# COMPACT_ATOMS: atom_id res chain seq x y z
N MET A 1 -18.10 16.43 11.90
CA MET A 1 -17.36 16.06 10.68
C MET A 1 -15.90 16.40 10.94
N LEU A 2 -15.13 15.43 11.44
CA LEU A 2 -13.69 15.61 11.68
C LEU A 2 -13.01 15.56 10.32
N ILE A 3 -12.61 16.73 9.81
CA ILE A 3 -11.74 16.81 8.64
C ILE A 3 -10.36 16.40 9.15
N TYR A 4 -10.02 15.12 8.99
CA TYR A 4 -8.65 14.66 9.16
C TYR A 4 -7.89 15.18 7.93
N GLU A 5 -7.22 16.33 8.08
CA GLU A 5 -6.50 17.00 7.01
C GLU A 5 -5.21 16.24 6.72
N PHE A 6 -5.25 15.36 5.72
CA PHE A 6 -4.08 14.62 5.22
C PHE A 6 -3.09 15.51 4.44
N TYR A 7 -3.02 16.80 4.76
CA TYR A 7 -2.25 17.79 4.03
C TYR A 7 -0.77 17.40 3.94
N GLU A 8 -0.20 16.89 5.04
CA GLU A 8 1.20 16.43 5.09
C GLU A 8 1.44 15.27 4.14
N ARG A 9 0.62 14.20 4.20
CA ARG A 9 0.73 13.06 3.26
C ARG A 9 0.60 13.54 1.82
N SER A 10 -0.36 14.40 1.50
CA SER A 10 -0.49 14.92 0.14
C SER A 10 0.75 15.70 -0.31
N LEU A 11 1.40 16.48 0.56
CA LEU A 11 2.66 17.16 0.22
C LEU A 11 3.80 16.17 -0.02
N GLU A 12 3.92 15.12 0.79
CA GLU A 12 4.91 14.06 0.63
C GLU A 12 4.74 13.32 -0.71
N ILE A 13 3.48 12.98 -1.05
CA ILE A 13 3.15 12.32 -2.32
C ILE A 13 3.46 13.22 -3.51
N GLN A 14 3.17 14.52 -3.42
CA GLN A 14 3.51 15.47 -4.49
C GLN A 14 5.02 15.65 -4.63
N ASP A 15 5.79 15.67 -3.53
CA ASP A 15 7.26 15.70 -3.60
C ASP A 15 7.82 14.43 -4.25
N LEU A 16 7.32 13.25 -3.84
CA LEU A 16 7.68 11.98 -4.43
C LEU A 16 7.42 11.97 -5.95
N ILE A 17 6.23 12.40 -6.40
CA ILE A 17 5.90 12.49 -7.83
C ILE A 17 6.84 13.45 -8.57
N LYS A 18 7.23 14.58 -7.96
CA LYS A 18 8.19 15.52 -8.59
C LYS A 18 9.56 14.88 -8.78
N ARG A 19 10.01 14.04 -7.85
CA ARG A 19 11.28 13.28 -7.96
C ARG A 19 11.17 12.20 -9.02
N LEU A 20 10.10 11.41 -9.00
CA LEU A 20 9.83 10.34 -9.98
C LEU A 20 9.82 10.85 -11.42
N LYS A 21 9.21 12.02 -11.67
CA LYS A 21 9.19 12.64 -13.02
C LYS A 21 10.56 13.05 -13.55
N LYS A 22 11.56 13.19 -12.68
CA LYS A 22 12.95 13.53 -13.05
C LYS A 22 13.85 12.31 -13.11
N GLU A 23 13.38 11.17 -12.62
CA GLU A 23 14.14 9.93 -12.58
C GLU A 23 14.07 9.23 -13.95
N SER A 24 15.21 8.75 -14.42
CA SER A 24 15.36 8.04 -15.69
C SER A 24 15.77 6.58 -15.52
N LEU A 25 16.19 6.19 -14.31
CA LEU A 25 16.50 4.81 -13.97
C LEU A 25 15.22 4.00 -13.67
N PRO A 26 15.29 2.66 -13.73
CA PRO A 26 14.23 1.80 -13.21
C PRO A 26 13.96 2.07 -11.72
N VAL A 27 12.68 2.25 -11.36
CA VAL A 27 12.27 2.63 -10.00
C VAL A 27 11.25 1.63 -9.46
N ILE A 28 11.42 1.28 -8.18
CA ILE A 28 10.42 0.65 -7.34
C ILE A 28 10.17 1.59 -6.15
N VAL A 29 8.91 1.82 -5.81
CA VAL A 29 8.51 2.55 -4.61
C VAL A 29 7.63 1.66 -3.77
N ALA A 30 8.04 1.37 -2.54
CA ALA A 30 7.32 0.45 -1.66
C ALA A 30 7.24 1.00 -0.23
N GLY A 31 6.13 0.71 0.45
CA GLY A 31 5.93 1.06 1.85
C GLY A 31 4.46 1.18 2.23
N ASP A 32 4.24 1.64 3.46
CA ASP A 32 2.94 2.08 3.97
C ASP A 32 2.69 3.52 3.53
N PHE A 33 1.68 3.72 2.69
CA PHE A 33 1.29 5.03 2.19
C PHE A 33 0.18 5.67 3.03
N ASN A 34 -0.37 4.97 4.03
CA ASN A 34 -1.50 5.43 4.84
C ASN A 34 -2.65 6.00 3.98
N MET A 35 -2.89 5.40 2.82
CA MET A 35 -3.93 5.82 1.89
C MET A 35 -4.62 4.60 1.27
N SER A 36 -5.91 4.74 0.99
CA SER A 36 -6.63 3.74 0.20
C SER A 36 -6.58 4.09 -1.29
N GLU A 37 -6.99 3.13 -2.11
CA GLU A 37 -7.09 3.33 -3.57
C GLU A 37 -8.13 4.35 -4.01
N GLN A 38 -9.06 4.71 -3.13
CA GLN A 38 -10.06 5.73 -3.39
C GLN A 38 -9.53 7.14 -3.13
N SER A 39 -8.29 7.27 -2.60
CA SER A 39 -7.69 8.56 -2.33
C SER A 39 -7.24 9.29 -3.59
N GLN A 40 -7.23 10.63 -3.52
CA GLN A 40 -6.69 11.47 -4.58
C GLN A 40 -5.18 11.29 -4.76
N ASP A 41 -4.45 11.00 -3.67
CA ASP A 41 -3.02 10.73 -3.67
C ASP A 41 -2.70 9.46 -4.48
N TYR A 42 -3.49 8.39 -4.30
CA TYR A 42 -3.39 7.18 -5.10
C TYR A 42 -3.63 7.46 -6.59
N TYR A 43 -4.67 8.25 -6.90
CA TYR A 43 -4.93 8.64 -8.29
C TYR A 43 -3.71 9.32 -8.93
N TYR A 44 -3.03 10.22 -8.22
CA TYR A 44 -1.84 10.90 -8.75
C TYR A 44 -0.64 9.98 -8.91
N LEU A 45 -0.37 9.09 -7.96
CA LEU A 45 0.72 8.12 -8.08
C LEU A 45 0.52 7.17 -9.27
N LYS A 46 -0.71 6.68 -9.47
CA LYS A 46 -1.06 5.80 -10.58
C LYS A 46 -0.83 6.44 -11.96
N GLN A 47 -0.75 7.78 -12.07
CA GLN A 47 -0.42 8.45 -13.32
C GLN A 47 1.07 8.31 -13.70
N VAL A 48 1.94 7.99 -12.75
CA VAL A 48 3.40 7.95 -12.96
C VAL A 48 4.04 6.61 -12.64
N LEU A 49 3.36 5.74 -11.90
CA LEU A 49 3.81 4.40 -11.54
C LEU A 49 2.68 3.39 -11.71
N THR A 50 3.07 2.11 -11.80
CA THR A 50 2.14 0.98 -11.88
C THR A 50 2.05 0.30 -10.52
N ASP A 51 0.83 0.03 -10.06
CA ASP A 51 0.56 -0.72 -8.83
C ASP A 51 0.65 -2.23 -9.10
N SER A 52 1.61 -2.91 -8.48
CA SER A 52 1.80 -4.35 -8.66
C SER A 52 0.60 -5.20 -8.23
N PHE A 53 -0.06 -4.86 -7.12
CA PHE A 53 -1.21 -5.62 -6.63
C PHE A 53 -2.36 -5.56 -7.63
N ARG A 54 -2.56 -4.41 -8.27
CA ARG A 54 -3.59 -4.29 -9.32
C ARG A 54 -3.25 -5.00 -10.62
N VAL A 55 -1.99 -5.29 -10.87
CA VAL A 55 -1.55 -6.00 -12.08
C VAL A 55 -1.60 -7.52 -11.90
N SER A 56 -1.07 -8.04 -10.80
CA SER A 56 -0.87 -9.49 -10.61
C SER A 56 -1.40 -10.03 -9.27
N GLY A 57 -2.00 -9.18 -8.43
CA GLY A 57 -2.60 -9.59 -7.16
C GLY A 57 -4.01 -10.17 -7.32
N ILE A 58 -4.45 -10.94 -6.32
CA ILE A 58 -5.77 -11.57 -6.27
C ILE A 58 -6.53 -11.06 -5.05
N GLY A 59 -7.81 -10.70 -5.24
CA GLY A 59 -8.69 -10.24 -4.18
C GLY A 59 -8.53 -8.75 -3.88
N PHE A 60 -8.65 -8.37 -2.61
CA PHE A 60 -8.70 -6.97 -2.17
C PHE A 60 -7.36 -6.40 -1.72
N GLY A 61 -6.35 -7.24 -1.47
CA GLY A 61 -4.99 -6.82 -1.10
C GLY A 61 -4.89 -6.13 0.25
N LEU A 62 -5.79 -6.46 1.17
CA LEU A 62 -5.87 -5.84 2.48
C LEU A 62 -4.64 -6.22 3.30
N THR A 63 -4.00 -5.22 3.92
CA THR A 63 -2.75 -5.39 4.67
C THR A 63 -2.88 -4.95 6.12
N TRP A 64 -3.83 -4.08 6.45
CA TRP A 64 -4.00 -3.54 7.80
C TRP A 64 -5.47 -3.51 8.23
N PRO A 65 -5.82 -3.73 9.51
CA PRO A 65 -4.94 -4.17 10.58
C PRO A 65 -4.88 -5.70 10.68
N ALA A 66 -3.73 -6.22 11.06
CA ALA A 66 -3.50 -7.62 11.40
C ALA A 66 -3.42 -7.79 12.93
N GLY A 67 -4.41 -8.43 13.53
CA GLY A 67 -4.40 -8.73 14.97
C GLY A 67 -4.88 -7.59 15.87
N TRP A 68 -5.74 -6.70 15.35
CA TRP A 68 -6.27 -5.58 16.13
C TRP A 68 -7.11 -6.09 17.30
N ARG A 69 -6.76 -5.72 18.53
CA ARG A 69 -7.54 -6.12 19.71
C ARG A 69 -8.92 -5.49 19.69
N LEU A 70 -9.96 -6.25 20.01
CA LEU A 70 -11.35 -5.78 20.01
C LEU A 70 -11.85 -5.35 21.39
N ASP A 71 -10.96 -5.20 22.36
CA ASP A 71 -11.29 -4.76 23.72
C ASP A 71 -11.86 -3.34 23.78
N PHE A 72 -11.57 -2.50 22.78
CA PHE A 72 -12.20 -1.19 22.62
C PHE A 72 -13.68 -1.25 22.21
N LEU A 73 -14.13 -2.33 21.56
CA LEU A 73 -15.54 -2.55 21.19
C LEU A 73 -16.26 -3.42 22.22
N ILE A 74 -15.56 -4.41 22.76
CA ILE A 74 -16.10 -5.43 23.67
C ILE A 74 -15.20 -5.44 24.91
N PRO A 75 -15.56 -4.70 25.97
CA PRO A 75 -14.77 -4.64 27.19
C PRO A 75 -14.44 -6.04 27.73
N ASN A 76 -13.18 -6.25 28.12
CA ASN A 76 -12.63 -7.54 28.58
C ASN A 76 -12.51 -8.64 27.51
N SER A 77 -12.69 -8.33 26.22
CA SER A 77 -12.43 -9.28 25.15
C SER A 77 -10.94 -9.51 24.92
N THR A 78 -10.57 -10.77 24.70
CA THR A 78 -9.24 -11.18 24.23
C THR A 78 -9.19 -11.37 22.72
N TRP A 79 -10.29 -11.11 22.02
CA TRP A 79 -10.42 -11.35 20.59
C TRP A 79 -9.57 -10.36 19.81
N LYS A 80 -8.97 -10.86 18.74
CA LYS A 80 -8.22 -10.08 17.76
C LYS A 80 -8.90 -10.20 16.40
N LEU A 81 -8.92 -9.09 15.67
CA LEU A 81 -9.27 -9.09 14.27
C LEU A 81 -8.04 -9.48 13.46
N ASP A 82 -7.96 -10.76 13.12
CA ASP A 82 -6.88 -11.31 12.28
C ASP A 82 -7.17 -11.22 10.78
N TYR A 83 -8.27 -10.54 10.40
CA TYR A 83 -8.62 -10.28 9.00
C TYR A 83 -8.40 -8.79 8.67
N PRO A 84 -7.42 -8.45 7.81
CA PRO A 84 -7.14 -7.06 7.43
C PRO A 84 -8.34 -6.42 6.73
N LEU A 85 -8.49 -5.10 6.90
CA LEU A 85 -9.66 -4.34 6.43
C LEU A 85 -9.32 -3.32 5.34
N PHE A 86 -8.07 -2.85 5.30
CA PHE A 86 -7.62 -1.77 4.45
C PHE A 86 -6.34 -2.18 3.72
N ARG A 87 -6.22 -1.76 2.46
CA ARG A 87 -4.99 -1.81 1.70
C ARG A 87 -4.32 -0.44 1.79
N ILE A 88 -3.27 -0.36 2.59
CA ILE A 88 -2.48 0.87 2.78
C ILE A 88 -1.00 0.70 2.47
N ASP A 89 -0.56 -0.56 2.29
CA ASP A 89 0.77 -0.90 1.83
C ASP A 89 0.77 -1.16 0.32
N TYR A 90 1.77 -0.63 -0.37
CA TYR A 90 1.85 -0.69 -1.83
C TYR A 90 3.27 -1.02 -2.29
N ILE A 91 3.38 -1.75 -3.40
CA ILE A 91 4.59 -1.87 -4.21
C ILE A 91 4.28 -1.33 -5.60
N TRP A 92 4.87 -0.18 -5.92
CA TRP A 92 4.77 0.52 -7.18
C TRP A 92 6.03 0.33 -8.01
N TYR A 93 5.91 0.35 -9.33
CA TYR A 93 7.05 0.26 -10.23
C TYR A 93 6.93 1.14 -11.48
N SER A 94 8.07 1.61 -12.01
CA SER A 94 8.12 2.33 -13.28
C SER A 94 8.01 1.38 -14.48
N ASN A 95 7.74 1.90 -15.67
CA ASN A 95 7.52 1.12 -16.91
C ASN A 95 8.67 0.20 -17.35
N HIS A 96 9.80 0.22 -16.66
CA HIS A 96 10.93 -0.69 -16.86
C HIS A 96 10.70 -2.07 -16.23
N TRP A 97 9.61 -2.27 -15.49
CA TRP A 97 9.33 -3.53 -14.79
C TRP A 97 8.01 -4.14 -15.24
N VAL A 98 7.93 -5.47 -15.13
CA VAL A 98 6.70 -6.24 -15.25
C VAL A 98 6.48 -6.99 -13.95
N SER A 99 5.25 -6.96 -13.43
CA SER A 99 4.86 -7.74 -12.25
C SER A 99 4.43 -9.14 -12.64
N MET A 100 5.10 -10.15 -12.09
CA MET A 100 4.84 -11.56 -12.34
C MET A 100 3.86 -12.15 -11.33
N SER A 101 4.04 -11.80 -10.06
CA SER A 101 3.20 -12.27 -8.97
C SER A 101 3.18 -11.24 -7.84
N VAL A 102 2.07 -11.20 -7.10
CA VAL A 102 1.93 -10.43 -5.86
C VAL A 102 1.13 -11.24 -4.85
N GLU A 103 1.64 -11.32 -3.63
CA GLU A 103 0.96 -11.99 -2.51
C GLU A 103 0.98 -11.16 -1.23
N ILE A 104 -0.08 -11.32 -0.44
CA ILE A 104 -0.12 -10.87 0.96
C ILE A 104 0.22 -12.09 1.82
N LEU A 105 1.30 -11.99 2.58
CA LEU A 105 1.76 -13.04 3.47
C LEU A 105 0.98 -13.04 4.80
N LYS A 106 1.11 -14.15 5.54
CA LYS A 106 0.64 -14.23 6.92
C LYS A 106 1.39 -13.25 7.81
N THR A 107 0.75 -12.83 8.91
CA THR A 107 1.36 -11.93 9.89
C THR A 107 2.67 -12.50 10.44
N THR A 108 3.65 -11.62 10.63
CA THR A 108 4.94 -11.89 11.29
C THR A 108 4.98 -11.34 12.72
N GLY A 109 3.84 -10.91 13.27
CA GLY A 109 3.74 -10.21 14.55
C GLY A 109 3.62 -8.69 14.43
N SER A 110 3.67 -8.15 13.21
CA SER A 110 3.27 -6.77 12.90
C SER A 110 1.74 -6.68 12.78
N ASP A 111 1.22 -5.47 13.02
CA ASP A 111 -0.14 -5.06 12.73
C ASP A 111 -0.39 -4.80 11.23
N HIS A 112 0.63 -4.91 10.38
CA HIS A 112 0.52 -5.01 8.93
C HIS A 112 0.87 -6.41 8.45
N LEU A 113 0.19 -6.87 7.40
CA LEU A 113 0.58 -8.07 6.65
C LEU A 113 1.64 -7.71 5.59
N PRO A 114 2.69 -8.53 5.42
CA PRO A 114 3.69 -8.28 4.39
C PRO A 114 3.08 -8.39 2.98
N LEU A 115 3.31 -7.37 2.16
CA LEU A 115 3.06 -7.38 0.72
C LEU A 115 4.34 -7.74 -0.02
N VAL A 116 4.31 -8.79 -0.83
CA VAL A 116 5.47 -9.26 -1.62
C VAL A 116 5.12 -9.24 -3.10
N ALA A 117 6.05 -8.75 -3.92
CA ALA A 117 5.92 -8.72 -5.38
C ALA A 117 7.16 -9.32 -6.05
N GLU A 118 6.94 -10.14 -7.07
CA GLU A 118 7.98 -10.56 -8.01
C GLU A 118 7.95 -9.63 -9.24
N LEU A 119 9.04 -8.88 -9.44
CA LEU A 119 9.18 -7.93 -10.55
C LEU A 119 10.36 -8.34 -11.44
N VAL A 120 10.13 -8.33 -12.75
CA VAL A 120 11.16 -8.58 -13.77
C VAL A 120 11.51 -7.27 -14.45
N LEU A 121 12.80 -6.91 -14.45
CA LEU A 121 13.31 -5.77 -15.20
C LEU A 121 13.32 -6.10 -16.69
N ILE A 122 12.58 -5.33 -17.48
CA ILE A 122 12.56 -5.42 -18.93
C ILE A 122 13.50 -4.37 -19.55
N LYS A 123 14.16 -4.75 -20.65
CA LYS A 123 15.08 -3.90 -21.40
C LYS A 123 14.33 -2.89 -22.27
#